data_AF-A0A930FYZ0-F1
#
_entry.id   AF-A0A930FYZ0-F1
#
_cell.length_a   1.000
_cell.length_b   1.000
_cell.length_c   1.000
_cell.angle_alpha   90.00
_cell.angle_beta   90.00
_cell.angle_gamma   90.00
#
_symmetry.space_group_name_H-M   'P 1'
#
loop_
_entity.id
_entity.type
_entity.pdbx_description
1 polymer ?
#
loop_
_entity_poly.entity_id
_entity_poly.type
_entity_poly.pdbx_seq_one_letter_code
_entity_poly.pdbx_strand_id
1 'polypeptide(L)'
;MWVPTLHIPDCVAVASATCTERARRAAVPDKPAHWYVLAGLVVILDQLSKWVVLNHIQFGETIYVAPFWNWVLTFNPGAAFSFLADQPGWQRWFFTILALAVSAWMAVEIRRHPAQKLLALALALVMGGAIGNVIDRVRFGAVVDFIQWHAAGFYWPAFNIADSAITVGAILLVFAQLTSAPHQEKSR
;
A
#
# COMPACT_ATOMS: atom_id res chain seq x y z
N MET A 1 69.17 36.06 -17.56
CA MET A 1 67.89 36.02 -18.29
C MET A 1 67.04 34.94 -17.62
N TRP A 2 66.19 35.34 -16.67
CA TRP A 2 65.31 34.44 -15.90
C TRP A 2 64.02 34.23 -16.71
N VAL A 3 63.68 32.98 -17.02
CA VAL A 3 62.35 32.62 -17.53
C VAL A 3 61.53 32.12 -16.35
N PRO A 4 60.40 32.73 -15.98
CA PRO A 4 59.50 32.17 -15.00
C PRO A 4 58.69 31.06 -15.65
N THR A 5 58.80 29.84 -15.13
CA THR A 5 57.92 28.73 -15.46
C THR A 5 56.52 29.05 -14.93
N LEU A 6 55.60 29.38 -15.84
CA LEU A 6 54.18 29.50 -15.53
C LEU A 6 53.64 28.09 -15.23
N HIS A 7 53.30 27.84 -13.97
CA HIS A 7 52.61 26.61 -13.59
C HIS A 7 51.14 26.75 -14.01
N ILE A 8 50.78 26.12 -15.13
CA ILE A 8 49.40 25.98 -15.59
C ILE A 8 48.79 24.83 -14.80
N PRO A 9 47.85 25.05 -13.87
CA PRO A 9 47.16 23.95 -13.24
C PRO A 9 46.34 23.19 -14.29
N ASP A 10 46.45 21.86 -14.27
CA ASP A 10 45.78 20.95 -15.19
C ASP A 10 44.26 21.20 -15.22
N CYS A 11 43.75 21.82 -16.28
CA CYS A 11 42.31 22.01 -16.51
C CYS A 11 41.51 20.69 -16.50
N VAL A 12 42.19 19.55 -16.69
CA VAL A 12 41.60 18.21 -16.70
C VAL A 12 41.17 17.75 -15.30
N ALA A 13 41.89 18.13 -14.25
CA ALA A 13 41.63 17.64 -12.89
C ALA A 13 40.34 18.25 -12.27
N VAL A 14 40.08 19.54 -12.54
CA VAL A 14 38.91 20.25 -12.00
C VAL A 14 37.61 19.83 -12.70
N ALA A 15 37.67 19.55 -14.01
CA ALA A 15 36.54 19.01 -14.78
C ALA A 15 36.17 17.59 -14.34
N SER A 16 37.16 16.77 -13.97
CA SER A 16 36.95 15.40 -13.51
C SER A 16 36.17 15.35 -12.19
N ALA A 17 36.58 16.14 -11.19
CA ALA A 17 35.90 16.16 -9.88
C ALA A 17 34.43 16.65 -9.98
N THR A 18 34.17 17.69 -10.78
CA THR A 18 32.82 18.25 -10.95
C THR A 18 31.90 17.36 -11.80
N CYS A 19 32.43 16.67 -12.81
CA CYS A 19 31.66 15.69 -13.59
C CYS A 19 31.27 14.46 -12.74
N THR A 20 32.18 14.02 -11.86
CA THR A 20 31.96 12.90 -10.93
C THR A 20 30.93 13.26 -9.85
N GLU A 21 30.94 14.49 -9.34
CA GLU A 21 29.97 15.00 -8.36
C GLU A 21 28.56 15.15 -8.97
N ARG A 22 28.46 15.66 -10.20
CA ARG A 22 27.19 15.75 -10.95
C ARG A 22 26.62 14.37 -11.28
N ALA A 23 27.48 13.42 -11.66
CA ALA A 23 27.09 12.03 -11.91
C ALA A 23 26.63 11.32 -10.62
N ARG A 24 27.25 11.60 -9.46
CA ARG A 24 26.77 11.11 -8.14
C ARG A 24 25.43 11.73 -7.73
N ARG A 25 25.23 13.03 -7.94
CA ARG A 25 23.96 13.71 -7.62
C ARG A 25 22.82 13.29 -8.55
N ALA A 26 23.13 12.91 -9.79
CA ALA A 26 22.16 12.34 -10.73
C ALA A 26 21.74 10.89 -10.40
N ALA A 27 22.43 10.23 -9.46
CA ALA A 27 22.24 8.82 -9.12
C ALA A 27 21.61 8.57 -7.74
N VAL A 28 21.11 9.60 -7.06
CA VAL A 28 20.31 9.42 -5.85
C VAL A 28 18.84 9.38 -6.27
N PRO A 29 18.22 8.19 -6.41
CA PRO A 29 16.78 8.11 -6.66
C PRO A 29 16.06 8.86 -5.55
N ASP A 30 15.09 9.72 -5.92
CA ASP A 30 14.24 10.40 -4.96
C ASP A 30 13.69 9.39 -3.96
N LYS A 31 13.79 9.70 -2.66
CA LYS A 31 13.22 8.85 -1.61
C LYS A 31 11.74 8.62 -1.97
N PRO A 32 11.23 7.37 -1.92
CA PRO A 32 9.85 7.04 -2.32
C PRO A 32 8.79 7.52 -1.31
N ALA A 33 8.97 8.73 -0.75
CA ALA A 33 8.15 9.33 0.29
C ALA A 33 6.68 9.44 -0.12
N HIS A 34 6.41 9.80 -1.37
CA HIS A 34 5.04 9.98 -1.89
C HIS A 34 4.23 8.67 -1.86
N TRP A 35 4.86 7.50 -1.98
CA TRP A 35 4.16 6.21 -1.86
C TRP A 35 3.73 5.92 -0.43
N TYR A 36 4.53 6.30 0.57
CA TYR A 36 4.12 6.21 1.98
C TYR A 36 3.04 7.24 2.32
N VAL A 37 3.10 8.43 1.73
CA VAL A 37 2.04 9.43 1.85
C VAL A 37 0.74 8.88 1.27
N LEU A 38 0.77 8.24 0.10
CA LEU A 38 -0.40 7.59 -0.50
C LEU A 38 -0.98 6.51 0.43
N ALA A 39 -0.14 5.63 0.98
CA ALA A 39 -0.59 4.63 1.95
C ALA A 39 -1.23 5.29 3.19
N GLY A 40 -0.64 6.38 3.70
CA GLY A 40 -1.20 7.16 4.79
C GLY A 40 -2.55 7.79 4.45
N LEU A 41 -2.72 8.30 3.22
CA LEU A 41 -4.01 8.84 2.74
C LEU A 41 -5.08 7.76 2.67
N VAL A 42 -4.74 6.55 2.20
CA VAL A 42 -5.67 5.40 2.22
C VAL A 42 -6.12 5.08 3.65
N VAL A 43 -5.19 5.04 4.61
CA VAL A 43 -5.51 4.82 6.03
C VAL A 43 -6.45 5.92 6.55
N ILE A 44 -6.16 7.19 6.26
CA ILE A 44 -6.99 8.31 6.71
C ILE A 44 -8.40 8.21 6.12
N LEU A 45 -8.53 7.96 4.82
CA LEU A 45 -9.82 7.83 4.15
C LEU A 45 -10.63 6.65 4.71
N ASP A 46 -9.98 5.50 4.92
CA ASP A 46 -10.61 4.34 5.54
C ASP A 46 -11.11 4.66 6.95
N GLN A 47 -10.26 5.21 7.81
CA GLN A 47 -10.64 5.51 9.19
C GLN A 47 -11.69 6.61 9.31
N LEU A 48 -11.66 7.63 8.45
CA LEU A 48 -12.71 8.65 8.39
C LEU A 48 -14.04 8.05 7.93
N SER A 49 -14.03 7.21 6.90
CA SER A 49 -15.25 6.56 6.40
C SER A 49 -15.91 5.68 7.47
N LYS A 50 -15.09 4.89 8.20
CA LYS A 50 -15.55 4.07 9.33
C LYS A 50 -16.06 4.91 10.48
N TRP A 51 -15.37 6.00 10.81
CA TRP A 51 -15.83 6.94 11.83
C TRP A 51 -17.19 7.54 11.49
N VAL A 52 -17.42 7.95 10.22
CA VAL A 52 -18.73 8.44 9.79
C VAL A 52 -19.80 7.37 10.01
N VAL A 53 -19.58 6.14 9.53
CA VAL A 53 -20.58 5.07 9.64
C VAL A 53 -20.88 4.72 11.10
N LEU A 54 -19.85 4.58 11.94
CA LEU A 54 -20.01 4.24 13.37
C LEU A 54 -20.81 5.28 14.16
N ASN A 55 -20.89 6.53 13.68
CA ASN A 55 -21.66 7.59 14.34
C ASN A 55 -23.11 7.71 13.80
N HIS A 56 -23.44 7.07 12.68
CA HIS A 56 -24.73 7.25 12.01
C HIS A 56 -25.54 5.98 11.82
N ILE A 57 -24.93 4.80 11.94
CA ILE A 57 -25.56 3.50 11.68
C ILE A 57 -25.40 2.61 12.91
N GLN A 58 -26.48 1.95 13.33
CA GLN A 58 -26.45 0.98 14.41
C GLN A 58 -25.95 -0.39 13.93
N PHE A 59 -25.38 -1.18 14.83
CA PHE A 59 -24.91 -2.51 14.48
C PHE A 59 -26.04 -3.38 13.91
N GLY A 60 -25.83 -3.99 12.74
CA GLY A 60 -26.82 -4.80 12.03
C GLY A 60 -27.87 -4.00 11.26
N GLU A 61 -27.88 -2.67 11.38
CA GLU A 61 -28.74 -1.81 10.58
C GLU A 61 -28.26 -1.78 9.13
N THR A 62 -29.22 -1.79 8.20
CA THR A 62 -28.99 -1.65 6.76
C THR A 62 -29.75 -0.43 6.25
N ILE A 63 -29.04 0.55 5.70
CA ILE A 63 -29.59 1.70 5.01
C ILE A 63 -29.53 1.42 3.51
N TYR A 64 -30.68 1.36 2.86
CA TYR A 64 -30.78 1.20 1.42
C TYR A 64 -30.39 2.50 0.71
N VAL A 65 -29.37 2.45 -0.15
CA VAL A 65 -28.84 3.64 -0.84
C VAL A 65 -29.22 3.65 -2.32
N ALA A 66 -29.12 2.50 -2.99
CA ALA A 66 -29.42 2.35 -4.41
C ALA A 66 -29.83 0.90 -4.76
N PRO A 67 -30.36 0.61 -5.97
CA PRO A 67 -30.75 -0.75 -6.39
C PRO A 67 -29.69 -1.84 -6.31
N PHE A 68 -28.42 -1.46 -6.18
CA PHE A 68 -27.28 -2.36 -6.10
C PHE A 68 -26.39 -2.12 -4.87
N TRP A 69 -26.79 -1.22 -3.96
CA TRP A 69 -25.92 -0.75 -2.88
C TRP A 69 -26.70 -0.41 -1.61
N ASN A 70 -26.23 -1.01 -0.52
CA ASN A 70 -26.59 -0.65 0.85
C ASN A 70 -25.38 -0.12 1.60
N TRP A 71 -25.66 0.78 2.53
CA TRP A 71 -24.82 0.93 3.72
C TRP A 71 -25.29 -0.04 4.79
N VAL A 72 -24.35 -0.69 5.44
CA VAL A 72 -24.62 -1.60 6.56
C VAL A 72 -23.60 -1.30 7.65
N LEU A 73 -23.80 -1.74 8.89
CA LEU A 73 -22.72 -1.80 9.87
C LEU A 73 -22.54 -3.23 10.37
N THR A 74 -21.42 -3.83 10.00
CA THR A 74 -21.02 -5.16 10.45
C THR A 74 -19.61 -5.15 11.02
N PHE A 75 -19.35 -6.04 11.98
CA PHE A 75 -18.02 -6.26 12.54
C PHE A 75 -17.52 -7.64 12.10
N ASN A 76 -16.45 -7.66 11.33
CA ASN A 76 -15.89 -8.87 10.76
C ASN A 76 -14.67 -9.33 11.57
N PRO A 77 -14.79 -10.40 12.38
CA PRO A 77 -13.67 -10.94 13.15
C PRO A 77 -12.66 -11.72 12.27
N GLY A 78 -12.95 -11.90 10.98
CA GLY A 78 -12.23 -12.81 10.08
C GLY A 78 -13.05 -14.06 9.74
N ALA A 79 -14.35 -13.90 9.48
CA ALA A 79 -15.29 -15.01 9.34
C ALA A 79 -14.95 -15.99 8.20
N ALA A 80 -14.20 -15.54 7.18
CA ALA A 80 -13.69 -16.40 6.12
C ALA A 80 -12.80 -17.55 6.61
N PHE A 81 -12.24 -17.43 7.82
CA PHE A 81 -11.43 -18.47 8.47
C PHE A 81 -12.13 -19.09 9.69
N SER A 82 -13.44 -18.89 9.83
CA SER A 82 -14.22 -19.43 10.95
C SER A 82 -14.25 -20.96 11.02
N PHE A 83 -13.86 -21.66 9.96
CA PHE A 83 -13.67 -23.12 9.99
C PHE A 83 -12.50 -23.57 10.90
N LEU A 84 -11.65 -22.65 11.33
CA LEU A 84 -10.57 -22.86 12.32
C LEU A 84 -10.90 -22.26 13.70
N ALA A 85 -12.15 -21.86 13.94
CA ALA A 85 -12.55 -21.04 15.09
C ALA A 85 -13.00 -21.82 16.33
N ASP A 86 -12.48 -23.02 16.55
CA ASP A 86 -12.73 -23.78 17.80
C ASP A 86 -12.35 -22.99 19.06
N GLN A 87 -11.49 -21.96 18.92
CA GLN A 87 -11.31 -20.91 19.92
C GLN A 87 -11.58 -19.51 19.34
N PRO A 88 -12.45 -18.70 19.97
CA PRO A 88 -12.67 -17.32 19.55
C PRO A 88 -11.49 -16.42 19.94
N GLY A 89 -11.06 -15.54 19.02
CA GLY A 89 -10.22 -14.38 19.34
C GLY A 89 -8.76 -14.46 18.91
N TRP A 90 -8.22 -15.64 18.57
CA TRP A 90 -6.84 -15.75 18.06
C TRP A 90 -6.68 -15.09 16.68
N GLN A 91 -7.75 -15.10 15.87
CA GLN A 91 -7.78 -14.53 14.52
C GLN A 91 -7.38 -13.06 14.52
N ARG A 92 -7.83 -12.31 15.53
CA ARG A 92 -7.50 -10.89 15.73
C ARG A 92 -5.99 -10.69 15.72
N TRP A 93 -5.26 -11.41 16.58
CA TRP A 93 -3.82 -11.27 16.74
C TRP A 93 -3.06 -11.84 15.55
N PHE A 94 -3.48 -12.99 15.03
CA PHE A 94 -2.88 -13.59 13.85
C PHE A 94 -2.92 -12.65 12.63
N PHE A 95 -4.10 -12.14 12.27
CA PHE A 95 -4.24 -11.23 11.14
C PHE A 95 -3.55 -9.88 11.38
N THR A 96 -3.52 -9.40 12.63
CA THR A 96 -2.80 -8.17 12.97
C THR A 96 -1.30 -8.33 12.75
N ILE A 97 -0.69 -9.39 13.29
CA ILE A 97 0.75 -9.65 13.16
C ILE A 97 1.12 -9.89 11.69
N LEU A 98 0.34 -10.71 10.98
CA LEU A 98 0.57 -11.00 9.57
C LEU A 98 0.51 -9.72 8.72
N ALA A 99 -0.53 -8.90 8.90
CA ALA A 99 -0.69 -7.67 8.15
C ALA A 99 0.44 -6.66 8.43
N LEU A 100 0.91 -6.54 9.68
CA LEU A 100 2.05 -5.69 10.02
C LEU A 100 3.35 -6.20 9.42
N ALA A 101 3.61 -7.51 9.48
CA ALA A 101 4.79 -8.13 8.89
C ALA A 101 4.83 -7.94 7.36
N VAL A 102 3.71 -8.19 6.68
CA VAL A 102 3.57 -7.96 5.23
C VAL A 102 3.73 -6.49 4.90
N SER A 103 3.12 -5.57 5.66
CA SER A 103 3.26 -4.12 5.46
C SER A 103 4.71 -3.65 5.61
N ALA A 104 5.44 -4.17 6.60
CA ALA A 104 6.86 -3.88 6.77
C ALA A 104 7.69 -4.37 5.58
N TRP A 105 7.40 -5.57 5.08
CA TRP A 105 8.04 -6.10 3.86
C TRP A 105 7.73 -5.22 2.64
N MET A 106 6.47 -4.84 2.41
CA MET A 106 6.06 -3.94 1.31
C MET A 106 6.77 -2.59 1.40
N ALA A 107 6.91 -2.04 2.61
CA ALA A 107 7.62 -0.79 2.83
C ALA A 107 9.11 -0.89 2.45
N VAL A 108 9.75 -2.04 2.68
CA VAL A 108 11.13 -2.30 2.21
C VAL A 108 11.16 -2.45 0.70
N GLU A 109 10.21 -3.16 0.12
CA GLU A 109 10.16 -3.46 -1.31
C GLU A 109 9.99 -2.20 -2.18
N ILE A 110 9.16 -1.25 -1.73
CA ILE A 110 9.02 0.08 -2.34
C ILE A 110 10.36 0.82 -2.40
N ARG A 111 11.24 0.66 -1.39
CA ARG A 111 12.58 1.30 -1.39
C ARG A 111 13.57 0.60 -2.31
N ARG A 112 13.42 -0.71 -2.50
CA ARG A 112 14.32 -1.50 -3.35
C ARG A 112 14.06 -1.27 -4.83
N HIS A 113 12.83 -0.93 -5.21
CA HIS A 113 12.42 -0.79 -6.61
C HIS A 113 11.85 0.60 -6.95
N PRO A 114 12.59 1.71 -6.73
CA PRO A 114 12.06 3.07 -6.89
C PRO A 114 11.67 3.42 -8.34
N ALA A 115 12.23 2.72 -9.34
CA ALA A 115 11.89 2.90 -10.74
C ALA A 115 10.57 2.21 -11.15
N GLN A 116 10.13 1.20 -10.40
CA GLN A 116 8.94 0.41 -10.73
C GLN A 116 7.67 1.07 -10.15
N LYS A 117 7.23 2.17 -10.77
CA LYS A 117 6.12 2.99 -10.27
C LYS A 117 4.81 2.21 -10.09
N LEU A 118 4.49 1.30 -11.01
CA LEU A 118 3.27 0.49 -10.93
C LEU A 118 3.31 -0.48 -9.75
N LEU A 119 4.45 -1.14 -9.52
CA LEU A 119 4.68 -1.98 -8.33
C LEU A 119 4.55 -1.14 -7.06
N ALA A 120 5.20 0.02 -7.00
CA ALA A 120 5.17 0.87 -5.82
C ALA A 120 3.76 1.41 -5.51
N LEU A 121 2.98 1.78 -6.53
CA LEU A 121 1.57 2.14 -6.40
C LEU A 121 0.77 0.98 -5.81
N ALA A 122 0.92 -0.21 -6.38
CA ALA A 122 0.19 -1.40 -5.97
C ALA A 122 0.51 -1.76 -4.50
N LEU A 123 1.78 -1.77 -4.12
CA LEU A 123 2.23 -2.02 -2.76
C LEU A 123 1.75 -0.93 -1.77
N ALA A 124 1.74 0.34 -2.17
CA ALA A 124 1.25 1.43 -1.33
C ALA A 124 -0.24 1.30 -1.01
N LEU A 125 -1.06 0.92 -2.00
CA LEU A 125 -2.50 0.68 -1.80
C LEU A 125 -2.76 -0.51 -0.88
N VAL A 126 -2.09 -1.65 -1.11
CA VAL A 126 -2.25 -2.84 -0.27
C VAL A 126 -1.79 -2.56 1.17
N MET A 127 -0.63 -1.91 1.33
CA MET A 127 -0.10 -1.52 2.64
C MET A 127 -1.05 -0.57 3.38
N GLY A 128 -1.58 0.45 2.69
CA GLY A 128 -2.53 1.39 3.29
C GLY A 128 -3.81 0.69 3.78
N GLY A 129 -4.40 -0.17 2.94
CA GLY A 129 -5.59 -0.94 3.34
C GLY A 129 -5.30 -1.94 4.47
N ALA A 130 -4.17 -2.64 4.41
CA ALA A 130 -3.77 -3.57 5.46
C ALA A 130 -3.62 -2.87 6.82
N ILE A 131 -2.97 -1.70 6.85
CA ILE A 131 -2.83 -0.90 8.08
C ILE A 131 -4.19 -0.38 8.57
N GLY A 132 -5.07 0.09 7.68
CA GLY A 132 -6.42 0.53 8.04
C GLY A 132 -7.21 -0.57 8.76
N ASN A 133 -7.20 -1.78 8.23
CA ASN A 133 -7.86 -2.92 8.87
C ASN A 133 -7.14 -3.46 10.12
N VAL A 134 -5.84 -3.21 10.28
CA VAL A 134 -5.12 -3.49 11.54
C VAL A 134 -5.58 -2.56 12.65
N ILE A 135 -5.75 -1.27 12.36
CA ILE A 135 -6.20 -0.27 13.33
C ILE A 135 -7.55 -0.70 13.93
N ASP A 136 -8.49 -1.13 13.10
CA ASP A 136 -9.79 -1.64 13.58
C ASP A 136 -9.64 -2.89 14.45
N ARG A 137 -8.84 -3.87 14.02
CA ARG A 137 -8.61 -5.09 14.82
C ARG A 137 -8.01 -4.76 16.17
N VAL A 138 -7.14 -3.77 16.26
CA VAL A 138 -6.57 -3.32 17.54
C VAL A 138 -7.61 -2.58 18.38
N ARG A 139 -8.46 -1.73 17.78
CA ARG A 139 -9.44 -0.90 18.51
C ARG A 139 -10.72 -1.65 18.90
N PHE A 140 -11.28 -2.41 17.99
CA PHE A 140 -12.62 -3.03 18.10
C PHE A 140 -12.58 -4.55 18.20
N GLY A 141 -11.42 -5.18 17.94
CA GLY A 141 -11.28 -6.63 17.90
C GLY A 141 -11.77 -7.28 16.60
N ALA A 142 -12.34 -6.49 15.69
CA ALA A 142 -12.88 -6.89 14.39
C ALA A 142 -12.71 -5.73 13.40
N VAL A 143 -12.87 -6.00 12.10
CA VAL A 143 -12.87 -4.98 11.04
C VAL A 143 -14.27 -4.39 10.88
N VAL A 144 -14.36 -3.07 10.70
CA VAL A 144 -15.63 -2.38 10.45
C VAL A 144 -15.95 -2.42 8.96
N ASP A 145 -17.00 -3.16 8.59
CA ASP A 145 -17.45 -3.32 7.21
C ASP A 145 -18.80 -2.65 7.01
N PHE A 146 -18.93 -1.88 5.92
CA PHE A 146 -20.08 -0.99 5.74
C PHE A 146 -20.59 -0.78 4.32
N ILE A 147 -19.84 -1.20 3.30
CA ILE A 147 -20.28 -1.17 1.91
C ILE A 147 -20.80 -2.56 1.58
N GLN A 148 -22.07 -2.66 1.18
CA GLN A 148 -22.65 -3.92 0.73
C GLN A 148 -23.26 -3.73 -0.66
N TRP A 149 -22.77 -4.48 -1.63
CA TRP A 149 -23.35 -4.51 -2.97
C TRP A 149 -24.28 -5.71 -3.12
N HIS A 150 -25.30 -5.57 -3.95
CA HIS A 150 -26.22 -6.66 -4.24
C HIS A 150 -26.79 -6.57 -5.66
N ALA A 151 -27.17 -7.71 -6.24
CA ALA A 151 -27.83 -7.78 -7.53
C ALA A 151 -28.65 -9.08 -7.64
N ALA A 152 -29.87 -8.99 -8.19
CA ALA A 152 -30.74 -10.15 -8.45
C ALA A 152 -30.93 -11.09 -7.23
N GLY A 153 -31.04 -10.53 -6.03
CA GLY A 153 -31.21 -11.30 -4.78
C GLY A 153 -29.91 -11.85 -4.18
N PHE A 154 -28.76 -11.66 -4.84
CA PHE A 154 -27.44 -12.01 -4.30
C PHE A 154 -26.80 -10.81 -3.62
N TYR A 155 -26.20 -11.04 -2.45
CA TYR A 155 -25.49 -10.03 -1.67
C TYR A 155 -24.01 -10.36 -1.63
N TRP A 156 -23.18 -9.41 -2.07
CA TRP A 156 -21.74 -9.48 -1.89
C TRP A 156 -21.41 -9.26 -0.40
N PRO A 157 -20.42 -9.98 0.17
CA PRO A 157 -19.99 -9.73 1.54
C PRO A 157 -19.69 -8.26 1.79
N ALA A 158 -20.10 -7.74 2.95
CA ALA A 158 -19.80 -6.35 3.29
C ALA A 158 -18.28 -6.12 3.32
N PHE A 159 -17.85 -4.95 2.87
CA PHE A 159 -16.44 -4.56 2.80
C PHE A 159 -16.27 -3.06 3.12
N ASN A 160 -15.03 -2.59 3.09
CA ASN A 160 -14.69 -1.19 3.37
C ASN A 160 -13.70 -0.59 2.35
N ILE A 161 -13.27 0.65 2.62
CA ILE A 161 -12.30 1.36 1.76
C ILE A 161 -10.92 0.71 1.80
N ALA A 162 -10.48 0.21 2.96
CA ALA A 162 -9.25 -0.58 3.06
C ALA A 162 -9.28 -1.84 2.18
N ASP A 163 -10.39 -2.59 2.17
CA ASP A 163 -10.54 -3.77 1.31
C ASP A 163 -10.51 -3.39 -0.17
N SER A 164 -11.18 -2.29 -0.53
CA SER A 164 -11.15 -1.76 -1.90
C SER A 164 -9.73 -1.43 -2.35
N ALA A 165 -8.93 -0.79 -1.48
CA ALA A 165 -7.53 -0.47 -1.75
C ALA A 165 -6.68 -1.74 -1.90
N ILE A 166 -6.89 -2.76 -1.05
CA ILE A 166 -6.22 -4.06 -1.15
C ILE A 166 -6.56 -4.74 -2.48
N THR A 167 -7.85 -4.78 -2.86
CA THR A 167 -8.30 -5.41 -4.10
C THR A 167 -7.71 -4.71 -5.32
N VAL A 168 -7.78 -3.38 -5.40
CA VAL A 168 -7.19 -2.61 -6.51
C VAL A 168 -5.67 -2.81 -6.54
N GLY A 169 -5.01 -2.73 -5.39
CA GLY A 169 -3.57 -2.98 -5.30
C GLY A 169 -3.18 -4.38 -5.75
N ALA A 170 -3.93 -5.42 -5.37
CA ALA A 170 -3.70 -6.79 -5.82
C ALA A 170 -3.87 -6.95 -7.34
N ILE A 171 -4.91 -6.35 -7.93
CA ILE A 171 -5.11 -6.32 -9.39
C ILE A 171 -3.91 -5.64 -10.08
N LEU A 172 -3.45 -4.51 -9.54
CA LEU A 172 -2.29 -3.81 -10.08
C LEU A 172 -0.98 -4.61 -9.94
N LEU A 173 -0.80 -5.38 -8.85
CA LEU A 173 0.33 -6.30 -8.71
C LEU A 173 0.31 -7.36 -9.82
N VAL A 174 -0.82 -8.02 -10.03
CA VAL A 174 -0.95 -9.02 -11.11
C VAL A 174 -0.67 -8.37 -12.46
N PHE A 175 -1.25 -7.20 -12.72
CA PHE A 175 -1.02 -6.47 -13.96
C PHE A 175 0.44 -6.06 -14.16
N ALA A 176 1.14 -5.65 -13.10
CA ALA A 176 2.56 -5.33 -13.14
C ALA A 176 3.42 -6.55 -13.50
N GLN A 177 3.09 -7.72 -12.96
CA GLN A 177 3.81 -8.97 -13.25
C GLN A 177 3.59 -9.43 -14.70
N LEU A 178 2.38 -9.28 -15.23
CA LEU A 178 2.06 -9.67 -16.61
C LEU A 178 2.68 -8.73 -17.67
N THR A 179 2.86 -7.46 -17.32
CA THR A 179 3.44 -6.44 -18.24
C THR A 179 4.96 -6.31 -18.12
N SER A 180 5.54 -6.82 -17.03
CA SER A 180 6.99 -6.95 -16.88
C SER A 180 7.50 -8.10 -17.75
N ALA A 181 7.79 -7.81 -19.02
CA ALA A 181 8.33 -8.78 -19.96
C ALA A 181 9.58 -9.50 -19.41
N PRO A 182 9.80 -10.78 -19.72
CA PRO A 182 11.05 -11.46 -19.36
C PRO A 182 12.19 -10.84 -20.17
N HIS A 183 12.94 -9.93 -19.54
CA HIS A 183 14.27 -9.56 -20.01
C HIS A 183 15.28 -10.24 -19.10
N GLN A 184 15.74 -11.42 -19.52
CA GLN A 184 17.16 -11.81 -19.61
C GLN A 184 17.28 -13.35 -19.70
N GLU A 185 17.15 -13.90 -20.92
CA GLU A 185 17.93 -15.08 -21.32
C GLU A 185 18.54 -14.80 -22.70
N LYS A 186 19.52 -13.90 -22.72
CA LYS A 186 20.45 -13.73 -23.84
C LYS A 186 21.79 -13.22 -23.33
N SER A 187 22.55 -14.10 -22.67
CA SER A 187 24.01 -14.23 -22.84
C SER A 187 24.59 -15.21 -21.80
N ARG A 188 24.67 -16.49 -22.16
CA ARG A 188 25.79 -17.35 -21.78
C ARG A 188 26.05 -18.36 -22.88
#